data_AF-Q07L28-F1
#
_entry.id   AF-Q07L28-F1
#
_cell.length_a   1.000
_cell.length_b   1.000
_cell.length_c   1.000
_cell.angle_alpha   90.00
_cell.angle_beta   90.00
_cell.angle_gamma   90.00
#
_symmetry.space_group_name_H-M   'P 1'
#
loop_
_entity.id
_entity.type
_entity.pdbx_description
1 polymer ?
#
loop_
_entity_poly.entity_id
_entity_poly.type
_entity_poly.pdbx_seq_one_letter_code
_entity_poly.pdbx_strand_id
1 'polypeptide(L)'
;MSDNRVVGRLARRVTQLGLGVLTAAIAYASGPVAAAECPGHPDALGTSRTLVVDPREHPRIGTMQYRETLPLADGEVVLTFDDGPLPRYTNQILDILAAECVKATFFVVGRMAQAYPEGVRRMRDGGHSIGTHSQSHPLSFHKMTLEQAKQEVDAGIASTTAALGDATALSPFFRIPGLLRAEAVESYLADQGLQAWSAEFPADDWRHISSAQVLQLAVNRLQAKGKGIVLLHDIQPRTVGALPAFLRELKARGYRVVHVVQATADRPKTVTEPGQWRLHPVSEMVASSRWPAVPSFVYADTQPLPVPAVSDSDLHQGQLIFSSALKPRRLARGEVPLPHAAPWPRQWSLLPPDATSMLPVPSRDVFQIPEQAHARINALVPLPRQADASTNDRAGPDMALRQVALDGGGLRRRLFAPVAQMAPARIDILAR
;
A
#
# COMPACT_ATOMS: atom_id res chain seq x y z
N MET A 1 56.24 -59.31 -59.46
CA MET A 1 55.35 -59.06 -58.30
C MET A 1 55.37 -57.57 -58.01
N SER A 2 54.25 -57.01 -57.51
CA SER A 2 53.83 -55.60 -57.42
C SER A 2 54.92 -54.50 -57.44
N ASP A 3 54.82 -53.41 -58.22
CA ASP A 3 53.77 -52.36 -58.25
C ASP A 3 53.78 -51.52 -56.93
N ASN A 4 53.85 -50.18 -56.88
CA ASN A 4 53.81 -49.14 -57.93
C ASN A 4 54.47 -47.80 -57.48
N ARG A 5 54.74 -46.92 -58.46
CA ARG A 5 54.89 -45.43 -58.50
C ARG A 5 54.59 -44.58 -57.22
N VAL A 6 55.13 -43.36 -56.99
CA VAL A 6 55.96 -42.41 -57.78
C VAL A 6 56.63 -41.36 -56.86
N VAL A 7 57.78 -40.80 -57.27
CA VAL A 7 58.44 -39.66 -56.58
C VAL A 7 57.96 -38.31 -57.13
N GLY A 8 57.53 -37.40 -56.24
CA GLY A 8 56.83 -36.14 -56.59
C GLY A 8 57.38 -34.84 -56.00
N ARG A 9 58.65 -34.52 -56.27
CA ARG A 9 59.31 -33.20 -56.24
C ARG A 9 59.05 -32.21 -55.06
N LEU A 10 60.11 -32.04 -54.28
CA LEU A 10 60.52 -30.86 -53.51
C LEU A 10 60.14 -29.49 -54.13
N ALA A 11 59.56 -28.56 -53.35
CA ALA A 11 59.77 -27.11 -53.55
C ALA A 11 59.29 -26.20 -52.38
N ARG A 12 60.26 -25.46 -51.80
CA ARG A 12 60.20 -24.04 -51.36
C ARG A 12 59.40 -23.59 -50.11
N ARG A 13 60.19 -23.01 -49.18
CA ARG A 13 60.02 -21.68 -48.52
C ARG A 13 58.85 -21.56 -47.51
N VAL A 14 58.80 -20.68 -46.50
CA VAL A 14 59.65 -19.69 -45.79
C VAL A 14 58.71 -19.12 -44.69
N THR A 15 59.13 -19.16 -43.42
CA THR A 15 58.99 -18.05 -42.45
C THR A 15 57.60 -17.44 -42.08
N GLN A 16 57.30 -17.54 -40.77
CA GLN A 16 56.67 -16.55 -39.87
C GLN A 16 55.14 -16.47 -39.60
N LEU A 17 54.90 -16.18 -38.31
CA LEU A 17 53.81 -15.41 -37.68
C LEU A 17 52.37 -15.96 -37.72
N GLY A 18 51.92 -16.43 -36.56
CA GLY A 18 50.51 -16.55 -36.18
C GLY A 18 50.30 -15.99 -34.76
N LEU A 19 49.88 -14.73 -34.66
CA LEU A 19 49.52 -14.06 -33.42
C LEU A 19 48.16 -14.61 -32.92
N GLY A 20 48.10 -15.11 -31.68
CA GLY A 20 46.90 -15.75 -31.12
C GLY A 20 46.55 -15.24 -29.72
N VAL A 21 46.18 -13.97 -29.58
CA VAL A 21 45.62 -13.45 -28.33
C VAL A 21 44.15 -13.84 -28.25
N LEU A 22 43.84 -14.88 -27.46
CA LEU A 22 42.46 -15.24 -27.15
C LEU A 22 41.94 -14.38 -25.99
N THR A 23 41.25 -13.29 -26.30
CA THR A 23 40.44 -12.55 -25.33
C THR A 23 39.14 -13.31 -25.06
N ALA A 24 39.13 -14.11 -23.99
CA ALA A 24 37.91 -14.75 -23.50
C ALA A 24 36.97 -13.71 -22.87
N ALA A 25 36.09 -13.11 -23.68
CA ALA A 25 35.02 -12.26 -23.20
C ALA A 25 33.95 -13.11 -22.50
N ILE A 26 34.06 -13.27 -21.18
CA ILE A 26 33.00 -13.84 -20.35
C ILE A 26 31.88 -12.80 -20.25
N ALA A 27 30.94 -12.88 -21.20
CA ALA A 27 29.69 -12.15 -21.11
C ALA A 27 28.85 -12.71 -19.96
N TYR A 28 28.88 -12.03 -18.81
CA TYR A 28 27.87 -12.22 -17.77
C TYR A 28 26.52 -11.72 -18.30
N ALA A 29 25.82 -12.58 -19.03
CA ALA A 29 24.44 -12.37 -19.41
C ALA A 29 23.57 -12.51 -18.16
N SER A 30 23.33 -11.38 -17.49
CA SER A 30 22.35 -11.24 -16.41
C SER A 30 20.93 -11.38 -16.96
N GLY A 31 20.57 -12.58 -17.42
CA GLY A 31 19.21 -12.92 -17.80
C GLY A 31 18.29 -12.89 -16.57
N PRO A 32 16.99 -12.61 -16.75
CA PRO A 32 16.04 -12.74 -15.66
C PRO A 32 16.03 -14.20 -15.19
N VAL A 33 16.33 -14.43 -13.91
CA VAL A 33 16.08 -15.72 -13.28
C VAL A 33 14.58 -15.99 -13.41
N ALA A 34 14.22 -17.07 -14.11
CA ALA A 34 12.83 -17.44 -14.33
C ALA A 34 12.11 -17.63 -12.98
N ALA A 35 10.79 -17.38 -12.96
CA ALA A 35 9.97 -17.66 -11.79
C ALA A 35 10.20 -19.11 -11.33
N ALA A 36 10.43 -19.29 -10.03
CA ALA A 36 10.67 -20.63 -9.49
C ALA A 36 9.51 -21.57 -9.83
N GLU A 37 9.82 -22.73 -10.41
CA GLU A 37 8.82 -23.73 -10.78
C GLU A 37 7.97 -24.08 -9.57
N CYS A 38 6.64 -24.01 -9.70
CA CYS A 38 5.71 -24.30 -8.61
C CYS A 38 5.29 -25.78 -8.66
N PRO A 39 5.81 -26.65 -7.76
CA PRO A 39 5.60 -28.08 -7.90
C PRO A 39 4.11 -28.42 -7.72
N GLY A 40 3.52 -29.09 -8.73
CA GLY A 40 2.11 -29.46 -8.74
C GLY A 40 1.12 -28.35 -9.17
N HIS A 41 1.58 -27.12 -9.38
CA HIS A 41 0.74 -25.98 -9.78
C HIS A 41 1.27 -25.30 -11.05
N PRO A 42 1.11 -25.90 -12.24
CA PRO A 42 1.59 -25.31 -13.50
C PRO A 42 0.91 -23.97 -13.85
N ASP A 43 -0.25 -23.71 -13.25
CA ASP A 43 -1.03 -22.48 -13.40
C ASP A 43 -0.81 -21.45 -12.28
N ALA A 44 0.13 -21.68 -11.36
CA ALA A 44 0.47 -20.69 -10.32
C ALA A 44 0.94 -19.36 -10.93
N LEU A 45 0.60 -18.24 -10.27
CA LEU A 45 1.14 -16.92 -10.63
C LEU A 45 2.67 -16.85 -10.47
N GLY A 46 3.20 -17.47 -9.42
CA GLY A 46 4.61 -17.49 -9.09
C GLY A 46 5.18 -16.15 -8.62
N THR A 47 6.41 -16.21 -8.10
CA THR A 47 7.22 -15.02 -7.83
C THR A 47 8.11 -14.76 -9.05
N SER A 48 7.94 -13.62 -9.73
CA SER A 48 8.58 -13.37 -11.03
C SER A 48 10.07 -13.12 -10.94
N ARG A 49 10.51 -12.46 -9.86
CA ARG A 49 11.92 -12.20 -9.54
C ARG A 49 12.07 -11.83 -8.06
N THR A 50 13.28 -11.97 -7.55
CA THR A 50 13.70 -11.40 -6.27
C THR A 50 14.42 -10.07 -6.52
N LEU A 51 14.00 -9.03 -5.80
CA LEU A 51 14.66 -7.73 -5.74
C LEU A 51 15.47 -7.66 -4.43
N VAL A 52 16.78 -7.47 -4.55
CA VAL A 52 17.70 -7.40 -3.41
C VAL A 52 18.01 -5.93 -3.14
N VAL A 53 17.58 -5.40 -1.98
CA VAL A 53 17.74 -3.98 -1.63
C VAL A 53 18.76 -3.78 -0.52
N ASP A 54 19.49 -2.66 -0.55
CA ASP A 54 20.27 -2.18 0.58
C ASP A 54 19.42 -1.19 1.42
N PRO A 55 19.06 -1.54 2.67
CA PRO A 55 18.34 -0.65 3.58
C PRO A 55 19.02 0.70 3.84
N ARG A 56 20.35 0.75 3.78
CA ARG A 56 21.15 1.93 4.14
C ARG A 56 21.24 2.93 3.00
N GLU A 57 21.17 2.46 1.75
CA GLU A 57 21.19 3.30 0.55
C GLU A 57 19.87 4.03 0.35
N HIS A 58 18.75 3.32 0.54
CA HIS A 58 17.40 3.85 0.39
C HIS A 58 16.60 3.65 1.68
N PRO A 59 16.84 4.44 2.74
CA PRO A 59 16.27 4.20 4.07
C PRO A 59 14.76 4.46 4.19
N ARG A 60 14.11 5.02 3.16
CA ARG A 60 12.68 5.38 3.18
C ARG A 60 12.05 5.16 1.81
N ILE A 61 11.05 4.27 1.71
CA ILE A 61 10.42 3.89 0.43
C ILE A 61 8.90 3.82 0.50
N GLY A 62 8.24 4.16 -0.61
CA GLY A 62 6.79 4.05 -0.81
C GLY A 62 6.12 5.42 -0.91
N THR A 63 5.45 5.66 -2.04
CA THR A 63 5.00 6.99 -2.48
C THR A 63 3.78 7.56 -1.76
N MET A 64 3.13 6.82 -0.86
CA MET A 64 2.16 7.40 0.08
C MET A 64 2.80 8.40 1.05
N GLN A 65 4.12 8.31 1.27
CA GLN A 65 4.83 9.12 2.28
C GLN A 65 6.16 9.69 1.80
N TYR A 66 6.85 9.01 0.88
CA TYR A 66 8.21 9.34 0.48
C TYR A 66 8.33 9.65 -1.01
N ARG A 67 9.45 10.27 -1.41
CA ARG A 67 9.73 10.56 -2.83
C ARG A 67 10.23 9.35 -3.60
N GLU A 68 10.82 8.41 -2.87
CA GLU A 68 11.39 7.17 -3.41
C GLU A 68 10.47 5.99 -3.14
N THR A 69 10.59 4.96 -3.98
CA THR A 69 9.94 3.66 -3.87
C THR A 69 10.85 2.59 -4.46
N LEU A 70 10.44 1.33 -4.38
CA LEU A 70 11.22 0.22 -4.91
C LEU A 70 11.43 0.36 -6.43
N PRO A 71 12.62 -0.05 -6.95
CA PRO A 71 12.93 -0.10 -8.38
C PRO A 71 12.18 -1.25 -9.07
N LEU A 72 10.89 -1.01 -9.25
CA LEU A 72 9.92 -1.88 -9.91
C LEU A 72 9.77 -1.49 -11.38
N ALA A 73 9.73 -2.48 -12.26
CA ALA A 73 9.31 -2.31 -13.64
C ALA A 73 7.78 -2.12 -13.70
N ASP A 74 7.28 -1.63 -14.83
CA ASP A 74 5.84 -1.45 -15.01
C ASP A 74 5.16 -2.83 -15.08
N GLY A 75 3.99 -2.93 -14.42
CA GLY A 75 3.32 -4.21 -14.19
C GLY A 75 3.89 -5.02 -13.02
N GLU A 76 4.84 -4.53 -12.23
CA GLU A 76 5.32 -5.24 -11.03
C GLU A 76 4.61 -4.80 -9.74
N VAL A 77 4.33 -5.76 -8.86
CA VAL A 77 3.67 -5.53 -7.57
C VAL A 77 4.40 -6.25 -6.44
N VAL A 78 4.51 -5.61 -5.28
CA VAL A 78 5.04 -6.21 -4.05
C VAL A 78 3.91 -6.36 -3.05
N LEU A 79 3.61 -7.59 -2.64
CA LEU A 79 2.58 -7.88 -1.65
C LEU A 79 3.14 -7.66 -0.24
N THR A 80 2.46 -6.84 0.56
CA THR A 80 2.84 -6.61 1.96
C THR A 80 1.68 -6.74 2.92
N PHE A 81 1.92 -7.35 4.07
CA PHE A 81 0.90 -7.66 5.09
C PHE A 81 1.34 -7.16 6.47
N ASP A 82 0.46 -6.41 7.14
CA ASP A 82 0.71 -5.81 8.45
C ASP A 82 -0.13 -6.47 9.57
N ASP A 83 0.28 -6.21 10.82
CA ASP A 83 -0.34 -6.56 12.11
C ASP A 83 -0.22 -8.01 12.59
N GLY A 84 0.02 -8.98 11.72
CA GLY A 84 0.06 -10.40 12.09
C GLY A 84 1.25 -10.84 12.96
N PRO A 85 1.34 -12.14 13.27
CA PRO A 85 0.42 -13.21 12.86
C PRO A 85 -0.85 -13.36 13.73
N LEU A 86 -1.99 -13.69 13.11
CA LEU A 86 -3.16 -14.30 13.75
C LEU A 86 -3.44 -15.69 13.14
N PRO A 87 -3.36 -16.80 13.91
CA PRO A 87 -3.51 -18.16 13.38
C PRO A 87 -4.80 -18.45 12.61
N ARG A 88 -5.89 -17.69 12.85
CA ARG A 88 -7.15 -17.85 12.12
C ARG A 88 -7.07 -17.36 10.68
N TYR A 89 -6.26 -16.35 10.36
CA TYR A 89 -6.29 -15.63 9.08
C TYR A 89 -4.95 -15.68 8.36
N THR A 90 -3.85 -15.38 9.07
CA THR A 90 -2.47 -15.48 8.57
C THR A 90 -2.19 -16.85 7.97
N ASN A 91 -2.60 -17.93 8.65
CA ASN A 91 -2.42 -19.29 8.14
C ASN A 91 -3.08 -19.47 6.77
N GLN A 92 -4.32 -19.03 6.60
CA GLN A 92 -5.02 -19.12 5.32
C GLN A 92 -4.35 -18.27 4.23
N ILE A 93 -3.82 -17.10 4.59
CA ILE A 93 -3.04 -16.25 3.65
C ILE A 93 -1.74 -16.95 3.23
N LEU A 94 -1.02 -17.59 4.15
CA LEU A 94 0.17 -18.39 3.84
C LEU A 94 -0.17 -19.59 2.95
N ASP A 95 -1.30 -20.27 3.18
CA ASP A 95 -1.80 -21.34 2.32
C ASP A 95 -2.13 -20.84 0.89
N ILE A 96 -2.79 -19.68 0.77
CA ILE A 96 -3.11 -19.05 -0.54
C ILE A 96 -1.84 -18.63 -1.28
N LEU A 97 -0.86 -18.04 -0.59
CA LEU A 97 0.41 -17.64 -1.18
C LEU A 97 1.25 -18.85 -1.61
N ALA A 98 1.24 -19.94 -0.83
CA ALA A 98 1.93 -21.18 -1.15
C ALA A 98 1.35 -21.88 -2.38
N ALA A 99 0.01 -21.96 -2.50
CA ALA A 99 -0.68 -22.55 -3.66
C ALA A 99 -0.39 -21.80 -4.98
N GLU A 100 -0.01 -20.53 -4.91
CA GLU A 100 0.37 -19.70 -6.06
C GLU A 100 1.89 -19.51 -6.18
N CYS A 101 2.70 -20.15 -5.32
CA CYS A 101 4.16 -19.94 -5.18
C CYS A 101 4.61 -18.47 -5.14
N VAL A 102 3.77 -17.62 -4.54
CA VAL A 102 4.04 -16.19 -4.35
C VAL A 102 4.73 -15.95 -3.02
N LYS A 103 5.79 -15.14 -3.01
CA LYS A 103 6.40 -14.64 -1.77
C LYS A 103 5.97 -13.18 -1.52
N ALA A 104 5.86 -12.82 -0.25
CA ALA A 104 5.43 -11.51 0.23
C ALA A 104 6.36 -10.99 1.34
N THR A 105 6.14 -9.75 1.79
CA THR A 105 6.78 -9.19 2.98
C THR A 105 5.76 -8.99 4.09
N PHE A 106 6.02 -9.55 5.28
CA PHE A 106 5.16 -9.41 6.46
C PHE A 106 5.80 -8.43 7.46
N PHE A 107 5.02 -7.49 7.97
CA PHE A 107 5.42 -6.56 9.02
C PHE A 107 4.77 -6.97 10.33
N VAL A 108 5.54 -7.71 11.12
CA VAL A 108 5.05 -8.43 12.31
C VAL A 108 5.03 -7.52 13.53
N VAL A 109 3.92 -7.52 14.27
CA VAL A 109 3.81 -6.84 15.57
C VAL A 109 4.40 -7.75 16.65
N GLY A 110 5.34 -7.23 17.45
CA GLY A 110 6.12 -8.06 18.38
C GLY A 110 5.28 -8.80 19.44
N ARG A 111 4.20 -8.22 19.96
CA ARG A 111 3.23 -8.94 20.83
C ARG A 111 2.54 -10.11 20.12
N MET A 112 2.31 -10.00 18.81
CA MET A 112 1.69 -11.06 18.01
C MET A 112 2.70 -12.18 17.72
N ALA A 113 3.97 -11.82 17.50
CA ALA A 113 5.08 -12.79 17.43
C ALA A 113 5.23 -13.59 18.73
N GLN A 114 5.15 -12.93 19.90
CA GLN A 114 5.20 -13.59 21.20
C GLN A 114 4.01 -14.54 21.43
N ALA A 115 2.80 -14.12 21.04
CA ALA A 115 1.59 -14.91 21.24
C ALA A 115 1.48 -16.10 20.27
N TYR A 116 1.98 -15.97 19.04
CA TYR A 116 1.82 -16.94 17.96
C TYR A 116 3.13 -17.19 17.18
N PRO A 117 4.20 -17.65 17.84
CA PRO A 117 5.52 -17.77 17.22
C PRO A 117 5.59 -18.81 16.09
N GLU A 118 4.70 -19.81 16.09
CA GLU A 118 4.55 -20.73 14.95
C GLU A 118 4.12 -20.02 13.66
N GLY A 119 3.32 -18.95 13.75
CA GLY A 119 2.95 -18.15 12.57
C GLY A 119 4.16 -17.46 11.95
N VAL A 120 5.07 -16.95 12.78
CA VAL A 120 6.32 -16.31 12.34
C VAL A 120 7.28 -17.32 11.72
N ARG A 121 7.43 -18.51 12.35
CA ARG A 121 8.18 -19.63 11.74
C ARG A 121 7.60 -20.06 10.41
N ARG A 122 6.27 -20.18 10.29
CA ARG A 122 5.61 -20.54 9.04
C ARG A 122 5.84 -19.50 7.93
N MET A 123 5.91 -18.20 8.25
CA MET A 123 6.33 -17.17 7.29
C MET A 123 7.77 -17.40 6.79
N ARG A 124 8.70 -17.69 7.70
CA ARG A 124 10.12 -17.94 7.41
C ARG A 124 10.28 -19.19 6.55
N ASP A 125 9.64 -20.28 6.94
CA ASP A 125 9.71 -21.58 6.24
C ASP A 125 8.98 -21.50 4.88
N GLY A 126 7.98 -20.63 4.76
CA GLY A 126 7.38 -20.22 3.50
C GLY A 126 8.29 -19.37 2.60
N GLY A 127 9.48 -18.96 3.06
CA GLY A 127 10.45 -18.15 2.32
C GLY A 127 10.02 -16.70 2.10
N HIS A 128 9.20 -16.16 3.00
CA HIS A 128 8.76 -14.76 2.96
C HIS A 128 9.76 -13.84 3.67
N SER A 129 9.72 -12.55 3.34
CA SER A 129 10.51 -11.54 4.07
C SER A 129 9.74 -11.08 5.30
N ILE A 130 10.43 -10.90 6.42
CA ILE A 130 9.79 -10.64 7.72
C ILE A 130 10.43 -9.39 8.30
N GLY A 131 9.73 -8.28 8.17
CA GLY A 131 10.02 -7.03 8.86
C GLY A 131 9.23 -6.90 10.16
N THR A 132 9.33 -5.75 10.80
CA THR A 132 8.65 -5.47 12.08
C THR A 132 7.73 -4.25 12.02
N HIS A 133 6.72 -4.25 12.89
CA HIS A 133 5.65 -3.25 12.95
C HIS A 133 5.43 -2.73 14.37
N SER A 134 6.52 -2.39 15.07
CA SER A 134 6.58 -2.10 16.52
C SER A 134 6.21 -3.28 17.43
N GLN A 135 6.26 -3.07 18.74
CA GLN A 135 5.92 -4.08 19.75
C GLN A 135 4.42 -4.19 19.95
N SER A 136 3.71 -3.06 20.02
CA SER A 136 2.30 -3.00 20.44
C SER A 136 1.34 -2.36 19.45
N HIS A 137 1.83 -1.86 18.31
CA HIS A 137 1.06 -1.09 17.31
C HIS A 137 0.28 0.09 17.95
N PRO A 138 0.96 1.07 18.56
CA PRO A 138 0.30 2.19 19.22
C PRO A 138 -0.28 3.17 18.20
N LEU A 139 -1.59 3.44 18.30
CA LEU A 139 -2.32 4.39 17.44
C LEU A 139 -1.88 5.87 17.61
N SER A 140 -0.93 6.14 18.51
CA SER A 140 -0.33 7.44 18.77
C SER A 140 1.16 7.51 18.44
N PHE A 141 1.69 6.60 17.60
CA PHE A 141 3.13 6.45 17.31
C PHE A 141 3.82 7.80 16.99
N HIS A 142 3.25 8.61 16.08
CA HIS A 142 3.73 9.97 15.74
C HIS A 142 3.78 11.00 16.89
N LYS A 143 3.15 10.72 18.04
CA LYS A 143 3.10 11.61 19.22
C LYS A 143 3.94 11.09 20.40
N MET A 144 4.58 9.94 20.25
CA MET A 144 5.44 9.38 21.28
C MET A 144 6.73 10.20 21.43
N THR A 145 7.33 10.16 22.61
CA THR A 145 8.72 10.63 22.76
C THR A 145 9.64 9.71 21.96
N LEU A 146 10.83 10.19 21.58
CA LEU A 146 11.81 9.36 20.87
C LEU A 146 12.16 8.10 21.66
N GLU A 147 12.26 8.20 23.00
CA GLU A 147 12.53 7.05 23.88
C GLU A 147 11.42 6.01 23.86
N GLN A 148 10.15 6.43 23.89
CA GLN A 148 9.00 5.53 23.77
C GLN A 148 8.96 4.85 22.40
N ALA A 149 9.23 5.60 21.32
CA ALA A 149 9.28 5.05 19.97
C ALA A 149 10.45 4.06 19.80
N LYS A 150 11.62 4.34 20.38
CA LYS A 150 12.77 3.41 20.43
C LYS A 150 12.38 2.12 21.14
N GLN A 151 11.77 2.20 22.33
CA GLN A 151 11.30 1.02 23.07
C GLN A 151 10.31 0.17 22.26
N GLU A 152 9.38 0.80 21.54
CA GLU A 152 8.43 0.13 20.65
C GLU A 152 9.11 -0.55 19.44
N VAL A 153 10.14 0.06 18.86
CA VAL A 153 10.94 -0.55 17.78
C VAL A 153 11.80 -1.69 18.29
N ASP A 154 12.65 -1.43 19.29
CA ASP A 154 13.63 -2.37 19.86
C ASP A 154 12.93 -3.63 20.43
N ALA A 155 11.84 -3.47 21.18
CA ALA A 155 11.10 -4.60 21.72
C ALA A 155 10.36 -5.40 20.64
N GLY A 156 9.89 -4.75 19.57
CA GLY A 156 9.27 -5.41 18.41
C GLY A 156 10.26 -6.29 17.65
N ILE A 157 11.47 -5.76 17.44
CA ILE A 157 12.61 -6.49 16.85
C ILE A 157 13.00 -7.68 17.73
N ALA A 158 13.22 -7.46 19.03
CA ALA A 158 13.58 -8.54 19.96
C ALA A 158 12.53 -9.66 19.99
N SER A 159 11.25 -9.29 20.04
CA SER A 159 10.14 -10.24 20.09
C SER A 159 9.99 -11.07 18.82
N THR A 160 10.12 -10.44 17.65
CA THR A 160 10.04 -11.12 16.36
C THR A 160 11.26 -12.00 16.12
N THR A 161 12.45 -11.54 16.52
CA THR A 161 13.70 -12.33 16.50
C THR A 161 13.58 -13.60 17.35
N ALA A 162 13.04 -13.48 18.57
CA ALA A 162 12.83 -14.62 19.45
C ALA A 162 11.82 -15.63 18.87
N ALA A 163 10.76 -15.16 18.21
CA ALA A 163 9.77 -16.02 17.55
C ALA A 163 10.34 -16.76 16.33
N LEU A 164 11.20 -16.10 15.54
CA LEU A 164 11.91 -16.68 14.40
C LEU A 164 12.87 -17.82 14.81
N GLY A 165 13.51 -17.70 15.97
CA GLY A 165 14.57 -18.63 16.40
C GLY A 165 15.87 -18.52 15.60
N ASP A 166 15.94 -17.59 14.64
CA ASP A 166 17.09 -17.25 13.82
C ASP A 166 17.05 -15.75 13.51
N ALA A 167 18.05 -15.01 13.98
CA ALA A 167 18.13 -13.57 13.77
C ALA A 167 18.46 -13.19 12.32
N THR A 168 19.08 -14.10 11.54
CA THR A 168 19.42 -13.84 10.13
C THR A 168 18.20 -13.86 9.21
N ALA A 169 17.11 -14.49 9.66
CA ALA A 169 15.82 -14.50 8.98
C ALA A 169 15.01 -13.21 9.16
N LEU A 170 15.39 -12.33 10.11
CA LEU A 170 14.71 -11.05 10.28
C LEU A 170 15.23 -10.04 9.25
N SER A 171 14.32 -9.51 8.44
CA SER A 171 14.65 -8.43 7.52
C SER A 171 14.75 -7.09 8.26
N PRO A 172 15.74 -6.24 7.97
CA PRO A 172 15.88 -4.88 8.50
C PRO A 172 14.87 -3.92 7.83
N PHE A 173 13.62 -4.34 7.77
CA PHE A 173 12.49 -3.62 7.21
C PHE A 173 11.55 -3.28 8.37
N PHE A 174 11.20 -2.01 8.50
CA PHE A 174 10.29 -1.52 9.51
C PHE A 174 9.15 -0.75 8.84
N ARG A 175 7.90 -1.02 9.20
CA ARG A 175 6.76 -0.19 8.81
C ARG A 175 6.24 0.52 10.04
N ILE A 176 5.97 1.82 9.92
CA ILE A 176 5.49 2.62 11.05
C ILE A 176 3.98 2.36 11.26
N PRO A 177 3.53 1.98 12.48
CA PRO A 177 2.13 1.76 12.83
C PRO A 177 1.16 2.80 12.28
N GLY A 178 0.11 2.34 11.60
CA GLY A 178 -0.90 3.18 10.95
C GLY A 178 -0.35 4.22 9.96
N LEU A 179 0.90 4.06 9.48
CA LEU A 179 1.63 5.06 8.69
C LEU A 179 1.76 6.43 9.42
N LEU A 180 1.78 6.41 10.75
CA LEU A 180 1.84 7.59 11.63
C LEU A 180 3.29 8.01 11.94
N ARG A 181 3.88 8.75 11.00
CA ARG A 181 5.31 9.16 11.00
C ARG A 181 5.67 10.21 12.05
N ALA A 182 6.93 10.16 12.50
CA ALA A 182 7.63 11.28 13.12
C ALA A 182 9.10 11.28 12.66
N GLU A 183 9.65 12.45 12.32
CA GLU A 183 11.00 12.58 11.74
C GLU A 183 12.09 12.02 12.65
N ALA A 184 12.02 12.26 13.96
CA ALA A 184 12.97 11.71 14.93
C ALA A 184 12.99 10.17 14.94
N VAL A 185 11.86 9.51 14.66
CA VAL A 185 11.81 8.05 14.55
C VAL A 185 12.39 7.58 13.23
N GLU A 186 12.09 8.25 12.11
CA GLU A 186 12.70 7.95 10.82
C GLU A 186 14.23 8.06 10.84
N SER A 187 14.77 9.08 11.50
CA SER A 187 16.21 9.23 11.71
C SER A 187 16.78 8.07 12.52
N TYR A 188 16.16 7.70 13.65
CA TYR A 188 16.62 6.57 14.45
C TYR A 188 16.51 5.23 13.71
N LEU A 189 15.46 5.00 12.90
CA LEU A 189 15.38 3.81 12.03
C LEU A 189 16.57 3.76 11.06
N ALA A 190 16.88 4.87 10.40
CA ALA A 190 18.03 4.96 9.50
C ALA A 190 19.37 4.74 10.23
N ASP A 191 19.54 5.27 11.44
CA ASP A 191 20.72 5.04 12.29
C ASP A 191 20.90 3.56 12.67
N GLN A 192 19.80 2.82 12.87
CA GLN A 192 19.84 1.36 13.06
C GLN A 192 20.05 0.58 11.75
N GLY A 193 20.06 1.24 10.59
CA GLY A 193 20.10 0.59 9.28
C GLY A 193 18.78 -0.11 8.91
N LEU A 194 17.66 0.31 9.49
CA LEU A 194 16.32 -0.18 9.18
C LEU A 194 15.70 0.67 8.08
N GLN A 195 15.27 0.02 7.00
CA GLN A 195 14.49 0.68 5.95
C GLN A 195 13.07 0.93 6.43
N ALA A 196 12.60 2.18 6.37
CA ALA A 196 11.23 2.55 6.65
C ALA A 196 10.33 2.34 5.41
N TRP A 197 9.37 1.41 5.52
CA TRP A 197 8.46 1.04 4.46
C TRP A 197 7.11 1.74 4.59
N SER A 198 6.73 2.45 3.53
CA SER A 198 5.36 2.86 3.23
C SER A 198 4.75 1.90 2.20
N ALA A 199 3.79 2.38 1.41
CA ALA A 199 3.22 1.69 0.25
C ALA A 199 2.95 2.68 -0.91
N GLU A 200 2.56 2.18 -2.09
CA GLU A 200 2.02 3.00 -3.18
C GLU A 200 0.51 3.22 -3.02
N PHE A 201 -0.19 2.20 -2.49
CA PHE A 201 -1.63 2.22 -2.24
C PHE A 201 -2.04 1.15 -1.21
N PRO A 202 -3.07 1.43 -0.39
CA PRO A 202 -3.73 0.41 0.42
C PRO A 202 -4.85 -0.29 -0.35
N ALA A 203 -5.26 -1.47 0.12
CA ALA A 203 -6.50 -2.12 -0.31
C ALA A 203 -7.72 -1.74 0.57
N ASP A 204 -7.53 -0.87 1.58
CA ASP A 204 -8.55 -0.46 2.56
C ASP A 204 -9.16 -1.62 3.38
N ASP A 205 -8.46 -2.74 3.46
CA ASP A 205 -8.90 -4.00 4.08
C ASP A 205 -9.00 -3.97 5.61
N TRP A 206 -8.60 -2.88 6.26
CA TRP A 206 -8.89 -2.58 7.67
C TRP A 206 -10.30 -1.98 7.87
N ARG A 207 -10.91 -1.39 6.84
CA ARG A 207 -12.24 -0.75 6.91
C ARG A 207 -13.36 -1.79 6.90
N HIS A 208 -14.55 -1.43 7.40
CA HIS A 208 -15.75 -2.26 7.33
C HIS A 208 -16.33 -2.34 5.89
N ILE A 209 -15.61 -3.02 5.00
CA ILE A 209 -15.96 -3.28 3.60
C ILE A 209 -15.91 -4.78 3.30
N SER A 210 -16.49 -5.20 2.17
CA SER A 210 -16.48 -6.60 1.71
C SER A 210 -15.17 -6.98 1.01
N SER A 211 -14.87 -8.27 0.91
CA SER A 211 -13.72 -8.77 0.12
C SER A 211 -13.76 -8.34 -1.34
N ALA A 212 -14.95 -8.24 -1.94
CA ALA A 212 -15.11 -7.75 -3.31
C ALA A 212 -14.74 -6.26 -3.43
N GLN A 213 -15.03 -5.44 -2.41
CA GLN A 213 -14.60 -4.04 -2.36
C GLN A 213 -13.09 -3.91 -2.13
N VAL A 214 -12.50 -4.74 -1.27
CA VAL A 214 -11.03 -4.82 -1.09
C VAL A 214 -10.33 -5.15 -2.42
N LEU A 215 -10.81 -6.19 -3.12
CA LEU A 215 -10.33 -6.57 -4.45
C LEU A 215 -10.42 -5.41 -5.44
N GLN A 216 -11.59 -4.77 -5.55
CA GLN A 216 -11.81 -3.66 -6.48
C GLN A 216 -10.89 -2.48 -6.20
N LEU A 217 -10.68 -2.14 -4.92
CA LEU A 217 -9.78 -1.05 -4.53
C LEU A 217 -8.32 -1.38 -4.82
N ALA A 218 -7.87 -2.62 -4.52
CA ALA A 218 -6.51 -3.06 -4.81
C ALA A 218 -6.23 -3.04 -6.32
N VAL A 219 -7.11 -3.61 -7.15
CA VAL A 219 -6.94 -3.64 -8.62
C VAL A 219 -6.98 -2.23 -9.20
N ASN A 220 -7.97 -1.40 -8.86
CA ASN A 220 -8.09 -0.06 -9.44
C ASN A 220 -6.91 0.84 -9.06
N ARG A 221 -6.43 0.75 -7.81
CA ARG A 221 -5.29 1.57 -7.34
C ARG A 221 -3.97 1.08 -7.95
N LEU A 222 -3.77 -0.24 -8.11
CA LEU A 222 -2.65 -0.79 -8.86
C LEU A 222 -2.65 -0.34 -10.33
N GLN A 223 -3.81 -0.35 -10.98
CA GLN A 223 -3.94 0.12 -12.37
C GLN A 223 -3.62 1.60 -12.52
N ALA A 224 -4.15 2.45 -11.64
CA ALA A 224 -3.86 3.88 -11.63
C ALA A 224 -2.38 4.21 -11.36
N LYS A 225 -1.64 3.31 -10.70
CA LYS A 225 -0.22 3.45 -10.39
C LYS A 225 0.72 2.76 -11.38
N GLY A 226 0.22 1.78 -12.13
CA GLY A 226 0.99 0.91 -13.05
C GLY A 226 1.86 -0.16 -12.37
N LYS A 227 2.30 0.09 -11.12
CA LYS A 227 3.16 -0.77 -10.29
C LYS A 227 3.09 -0.34 -8.82
N GLY A 228 3.67 -1.13 -7.92
CA GLY A 228 3.94 -0.67 -6.55
C GLY A 228 3.84 -1.69 -5.43
N ILE A 229 4.05 -1.21 -4.21
CA ILE A 229 3.82 -1.92 -2.96
C ILE A 229 2.32 -1.79 -2.60
N VAL A 230 1.63 -2.93 -2.43
CA VAL A 230 0.25 -2.96 -1.90
C VAL A 230 0.27 -3.21 -0.39
N LEU A 231 -0.45 -2.37 0.35
CA LEU A 231 -0.69 -2.54 1.79
C LEU A 231 -1.96 -3.37 2.03
N LEU A 232 -1.78 -4.51 2.70
CA LEU A 232 -2.79 -5.43 3.22
C LEU A 232 -2.50 -5.71 4.70
N HIS A 233 -3.42 -6.39 5.38
CA HIS A 233 -3.28 -6.83 6.77
C HIS A 233 -3.66 -8.31 6.87
N ASP A 234 -2.76 -9.16 7.38
CA ASP A 234 -3.02 -10.61 7.47
C ASP A 234 -3.93 -11.01 8.64
N ILE A 235 -4.28 -10.04 9.49
CA ILE A 235 -5.27 -10.17 10.56
C ILE A 235 -6.73 -10.04 10.08
N GLN A 236 -6.99 -9.74 8.81
CA GLN A 236 -8.32 -9.36 8.32
C GLN A 236 -9.01 -10.50 7.54
N PRO A 237 -10.24 -10.92 7.93
CA PRO A 237 -10.98 -11.95 7.20
C PRO A 237 -11.33 -11.54 5.77
N ARG A 238 -11.51 -10.23 5.52
CA ARG A 238 -11.82 -9.71 4.18
C ARG A 238 -10.63 -9.85 3.22
N THR A 239 -9.41 -9.85 3.73
CA THR A 239 -8.18 -10.08 2.97
C THR A 239 -8.05 -11.54 2.56
N VAL A 240 -8.33 -12.48 3.48
CA VAL A 240 -8.43 -13.92 3.16
C VAL A 240 -9.40 -14.18 2.00
N GLY A 241 -10.58 -13.56 2.03
CA GLY A 241 -11.58 -13.70 0.96
C GLY A 241 -11.24 -12.97 -0.36
N ALA A 242 -10.42 -11.92 -0.32
CA ALA A 242 -10.06 -11.13 -1.50
C ALA A 242 -8.81 -11.66 -2.22
N LEU A 243 -7.83 -12.17 -1.47
CA LEU A 243 -6.50 -12.50 -1.98
C LEU A 243 -6.51 -13.51 -3.16
N PRO A 244 -7.27 -14.63 -3.14
CA PRO A 244 -7.28 -15.57 -4.28
C PRO A 244 -7.80 -14.94 -5.57
N ALA A 245 -8.79 -14.04 -5.46
CA ALA A 245 -9.29 -13.31 -6.62
C ALA A 245 -8.28 -12.23 -7.08
N PHE A 246 -7.59 -11.59 -6.15
CA PHE A 246 -6.56 -10.60 -6.48
C PHE A 246 -5.38 -11.23 -7.22
N LEU A 247 -4.86 -12.38 -6.77
CA LEU A 247 -3.76 -13.08 -7.48
C LEU A 247 -4.18 -13.52 -8.89
N ARG A 248 -5.43 -13.98 -9.09
CA ARG A 248 -5.96 -14.26 -10.43
C ARG A 248 -6.08 -13.01 -11.31
N GLU A 249 -6.52 -11.88 -10.75
CA GLU A 249 -6.58 -10.60 -11.46
C GLU A 249 -5.19 -10.09 -11.85
N LEU A 250 -4.16 -10.30 -11.01
CA LEU A 250 -2.77 -10.02 -11.35
C LEU A 250 -2.33 -10.87 -12.56
N LYS A 251 -2.52 -12.20 -12.50
CA LYS A 251 -2.18 -13.12 -13.61
C LYS A 251 -2.90 -12.74 -14.91
N ALA A 252 -4.21 -12.53 -14.85
CA ALA A 252 -5.05 -12.22 -16.00
C ALA A 252 -4.71 -10.89 -16.69
N ARG A 253 -4.17 -9.92 -15.93
CA ARG A 253 -3.77 -8.60 -16.44
C ARG A 253 -2.26 -8.49 -16.72
N GLY A 254 -1.50 -9.58 -16.58
CA GLY A 254 -0.06 -9.61 -16.84
C GLY A 254 0.81 -8.93 -15.78
N TYR A 255 0.28 -8.71 -14.57
CA TYR A 255 1.09 -8.24 -13.44
C TYR A 255 1.99 -9.35 -12.91
N ARG A 256 3.16 -8.95 -12.40
CA ARG A 256 4.22 -9.82 -11.89
C ARG A 256 4.48 -9.54 -10.41
N VAL A 257 4.46 -10.57 -9.56
CA VAL A 257 4.78 -10.37 -8.13
C VAL A 257 6.30 -10.42 -7.91
N VAL A 258 6.82 -9.38 -7.29
CA VAL A 258 8.24 -9.26 -6.91
C VAL A 258 8.40 -9.51 -5.42
N HIS A 259 9.33 -10.39 -5.06
CA HIS A 259 9.75 -10.59 -3.67
C HIS A 259 10.93 -9.71 -3.34
N VAL A 260 10.93 -9.08 -2.17
CA VAL A 260 11.97 -8.11 -1.78
C VAL A 260 12.74 -8.65 -0.58
N VAL A 261 14.05 -8.74 -0.70
CA VAL A 261 14.96 -9.25 0.34
C VAL A 261 16.09 -8.27 0.59
N GLN A 262 16.72 -8.32 1.76
CA GLN A 262 17.91 -7.52 2.05
C GLN A 262 19.14 -8.01 1.25
N ALA A 263 20.07 -7.10 1.00
CA ALA A 263 21.42 -7.43 0.61
C ALA A 263 22.21 -8.04 1.78
N THR A 264 23.03 -9.05 1.48
CA THR A 264 23.96 -9.71 2.42
C THR A 264 25.30 -9.93 1.72
N ALA A 265 26.33 -10.39 2.43
CA ALA A 265 27.65 -10.65 1.85
C ALA A 265 27.61 -11.73 0.74
N ASP A 266 26.72 -12.71 0.87
CA ASP A 266 26.45 -13.77 -0.10
C ASP A 266 25.37 -13.39 -1.15
N ARG A 267 24.59 -12.33 -0.90
CA ARG A 267 23.51 -11.86 -1.77
C ARG A 267 23.68 -10.36 -2.08
N PRO A 268 24.49 -9.99 -3.09
CA PRO A 268 24.71 -8.59 -3.44
C PRO A 268 23.41 -7.92 -3.89
N LYS A 269 23.30 -6.61 -3.63
CA LYS A 269 22.14 -5.80 -4.04
C LYS A 269 21.90 -5.87 -5.55
N THR A 270 20.65 -5.76 -5.96
CA THR A 270 20.29 -5.62 -7.37
C THR A 270 20.86 -4.30 -7.90
N VAL A 271 21.52 -4.32 -9.06
CA VAL A 271 22.02 -3.10 -9.71
C VAL A 271 20.85 -2.27 -10.20
N THR A 272 20.81 -0.99 -9.81
CA THR A 272 19.68 -0.09 -10.07
C THR A 272 20.16 1.32 -10.38
N GLU A 273 19.43 2.01 -11.25
CA GLU A 273 19.67 3.42 -11.56
C GLU A 273 18.88 4.36 -10.64
N PRO A 274 19.36 5.57 -10.29
CA PRO A 274 18.65 6.50 -9.40
C PRO A 274 17.24 6.89 -9.88
N GLY A 275 16.98 6.84 -11.18
CA GLY A 275 15.65 7.06 -11.75
C GLY A 275 14.65 5.96 -11.42
N GLN A 276 15.10 4.70 -11.28
CA GLN A 276 14.22 3.54 -11.05
C GLN A 276 13.54 3.58 -9.68
N TRP A 277 14.18 4.21 -8.68
CA TRP A 277 13.62 4.43 -7.35
C TRP A 277 12.49 5.47 -7.31
N ARG A 278 12.00 5.94 -8.46
CA ARG A 278 10.84 6.83 -8.57
C ARG A 278 9.70 6.11 -9.26
N LEU A 279 8.48 6.27 -8.73
CA LEU A 279 7.27 5.67 -9.32
C LEU A 279 7.08 6.07 -10.79
N HIS A 280 7.34 7.35 -11.10
CA HIS A 280 7.35 7.89 -12.45
C HIS A 280 8.70 8.63 -12.66
N PRO A 281 9.73 7.98 -13.22
CA PRO A 281 10.96 8.67 -13.59
C PRO A 281 10.65 9.74 -14.64
N VAL A 282 11.25 10.91 -14.49
CA VAL A 282 11.21 11.93 -15.55
C VAL A 282 12.10 11.41 -16.69
N SER A 283 11.53 11.21 -17.88
CA SER A 283 12.34 10.85 -19.04
C SER A 283 13.40 11.92 -19.28
N GLU A 284 14.65 11.50 -19.46
CA GLU A 284 15.81 12.39 -19.63
C GLU A 284 15.65 13.29 -20.88
N MET A 285 14.80 12.88 -21.84
CA MET A 285 14.37 13.69 -22.98
C MET A 285 13.66 15.02 -22.62
N VAL A 286 13.23 15.20 -21.37
CA VAL A 286 12.62 16.46 -20.89
C VAL A 286 13.64 17.39 -20.21
N ALA A 287 14.90 16.96 -20.05
CA ALA A 287 15.95 17.77 -19.42
C ALA A 287 16.42 18.96 -20.30
N SER A 288 16.01 19.03 -21.57
CA SER A 288 16.32 20.12 -22.52
C SER A 288 15.15 21.11 -22.72
N SER A 289 14.55 21.59 -21.64
CA SER A 289 13.58 22.71 -21.68
C SER A 289 13.80 23.79 -20.61
N ARG A 290 14.95 23.76 -19.93
CA ARG A 290 15.45 24.94 -19.23
C ARG A 290 16.28 25.76 -20.21
N TRP A 291 15.66 26.78 -20.81
CA TRP A 291 16.44 27.89 -21.38
C TRP A 291 17.45 28.36 -20.32
N PRO A 292 18.72 28.65 -20.70
CA PRO A 292 19.60 29.36 -19.79
C PRO A 292 18.92 30.67 -19.41
N ALA A 293 18.91 30.99 -18.11
CA ALA A 293 18.39 32.28 -17.66
C ALA A 293 19.19 33.36 -18.39
N VAL A 294 18.51 34.14 -19.24
CA VAL A 294 19.15 35.25 -19.95
C VAL A 294 19.70 36.18 -18.88
N PRO A 295 21.04 36.38 -18.80
CA PRO A 295 21.59 37.24 -17.77
C PRO A 295 21.01 38.63 -17.97
N SER A 296 20.56 39.25 -16.87
CA SER A 296 19.94 40.57 -16.89
C SER A 296 20.94 41.59 -17.43
N PHE A 297 20.81 41.92 -18.71
CA PHE A 297 21.59 42.93 -19.38
C PHE A 297 21.22 44.29 -18.79
N VAL A 298 22.12 44.84 -17.98
CA VAL A 298 22.05 46.25 -17.58
C VAL A 298 22.41 47.06 -18.82
N TYR A 299 21.41 47.70 -19.44
CA TYR A 299 21.64 48.72 -20.44
C TYR A 299 22.31 49.93 -19.77
N ALA A 300 23.63 49.99 -19.85
CA ALA A 300 24.35 51.24 -19.69
C ALA A 300 24.21 52.06 -20.99
N ASP A 301 23.88 53.33 -20.85
CA ASP A 301 23.91 54.38 -21.88
C ASP A 301 23.17 54.11 -23.20
N THR A 302 21.83 54.23 -23.17
CA THR A 302 21.08 54.58 -24.38
C THR A 302 21.23 56.07 -24.70
N GLN A 303 22.18 56.44 -25.56
CA GLN A 303 22.12 57.75 -26.22
C GLN A 303 20.92 57.79 -27.20
N PRO A 304 20.09 58.84 -27.19
CA PRO A 304 19.00 58.97 -28.15
C PRO A 304 19.55 59.27 -29.56
N LEU A 305 19.14 58.46 -30.54
CA LEU A 305 19.45 58.70 -31.95
C LEU A 305 18.68 59.93 -32.47
N PRO A 306 19.26 60.74 -33.39
CA PRO A 306 18.61 61.93 -33.93
C PRO A 306 17.42 61.57 -34.83
N VAL A 307 16.34 62.34 -34.70
CA VAL A 307 15.11 62.18 -35.49
C VAL A 307 15.28 62.84 -36.88
N PRO A 308 15.07 62.12 -38.00
CA PRO A 308 15.01 62.74 -39.32
C PRO A 308 13.77 63.65 -39.46
N ALA A 309 13.95 64.84 -40.00
CA ALA A 309 12.86 65.77 -40.29
C ALA A 309 11.98 65.29 -41.46
N VAL A 310 10.70 65.65 -41.42
CA VAL A 310 9.72 65.31 -42.47
C VAL A 310 9.55 66.50 -43.42
N SER A 311 9.65 66.24 -44.72
CA SER A 311 9.23 67.10 -45.84
C SER A 311 8.54 66.19 -46.86
N ASP A 312 7.26 66.42 -47.16
CA ASP A 312 6.77 67.24 -48.30
C ASP A 312 7.14 66.60 -49.65
N SER A 313 6.25 66.25 -50.59
CA SER A 313 4.77 66.32 -50.70
C SER A 313 4.30 65.09 -51.55
N ASP A 314 3.12 64.90 -52.16
CA ASP A 314 2.19 65.86 -52.79
C ASP A 314 0.88 65.20 -53.30
N LEU A 315 -0.12 66.05 -53.58
CA LEU A 315 -1.29 65.87 -54.49
C LEU A 315 -2.24 64.66 -54.30
N HIS A 316 -3.54 64.77 -53.93
CA HIS A 316 -4.70 65.58 -54.35
C HIS A 316 -5.70 64.88 -55.29
N GLN A 317 -7.00 65.24 -55.12
CA GLN A 317 -8.21 64.88 -55.89
C GLN A 317 -8.89 63.53 -55.55
N GLY A 318 -10.18 63.48 -55.16
CA GLY A 318 -11.12 64.58 -54.91
C GLY A 318 -12.40 64.16 -54.14
N GLN A 319 -12.93 65.14 -53.39
CA GLN A 319 -14.33 65.47 -53.02
C GLN A 319 -15.46 64.45 -53.26
N LEU A 320 -16.45 64.30 -52.37
CA LEU A 320 -17.56 65.23 -52.01
C LEU A 320 -18.16 64.80 -50.62
N ILE A 321 -19.06 65.46 -49.87
CA ILE A 321 -19.85 66.72 -49.91
C ILE A 321 -20.25 67.08 -48.43
N PHE A 322 -20.22 68.36 -48.01
CA PHE A 322 -20.98 69.09 -46.92
C PHE A 322 -21.28 68.43 -45.52
N SER A 323 -21.38 69.11 -44.37
CA SER A 323 -21.61 70.54 -44.05
C SER A 323 -20.94 71.00 -42.72
N SER A 324 -20.45 72.24 -42.72
CA SER A 324 -20.31 73.22 -41.61
C SER A 324 -20.52 72.84 -40.12
N ALA A 325 -19.42 72.92 -39.36
CA ALA A 325 -19.22 73.76 -38.16
C ALA A 325 -20.23 73.76 -36.98
N LEU A 326 -19.74 73.31 -35.80
CA LEU A 326 -19.77 74.06 -34.53
C LEU A 326 -18.71 73.49 -33.56
N LYS A 327 -18.08 74.36 -32.74
CA LYS A 327 -17.00 74.03 -31.78
C LYS A 327 -17.52 74.02 -30.32
N PRO A 328 -16.73 73.62 -29.30
CA PRO A 328 -17.22 72.68 -28.27
C PRO A 328 -17.55 73.32 -26.91
N ARG A 329 -18.35 72.63 -26.07
CA ARG A 329 -18.12 72.54 -24.61
C ARG A 329 -18.95 71.48 -23.87
N ARG A 330 -18.39 71.09 -22.73
CA ARG A 330 -18.78 70.07 -21.73
C ARG A 330 -20.24 70.12 -21.23
N LEU A 331 -20.84 68.94 -21.07
CA LEU A 331 -21.66 68.45 -19.93
C LEU A 331 -21.44 66.90 -19.90
N ALA A 332 -21.21 66.18 -18.80
CA ALA A 332 -21.78 66.14 -17.45
C ALA A 332 -23.00 65.17 -17.30
N ARG A 333 -22.80 64.15 -16.45
CA ARG A 333 -23.76 63.21 -15.82
C ARG A 333 -24.54 62.21 -16.69
N GLY A 334 -24.61 60.99 -16.18
CA GLY A 334 -25.28 59.81 -16.73
C GLY A 334 -24.77 58.56 -16.01
N GLU A 335 -25.06 58.45 -14.71
CA GLU A 335 -24.52 57.40 -13.84
C GLU A 335 -25.13 56.02 -14.16
N VAL A 336 -24.27 55.00 -14.26
CA VAL A 336 -24.67 53.60 -14.45
C VAL A 336 -24.82 52.94 -13.07
N PRO A 337 -25.92 52.24 -12.76
CA PRO A 337 -26.12 51.65 -11.43
C PRO A 337 -25.11 50.54 -11.13
N LEU A 338 -24.38 50.68 -10.01
CA LEU A 338 -23.52 49.64 -9.45
C LEU A 338 -24.35 48.67 -8.59
N PRO A 339 -24.10 47.34 -8.65
CA PRO A 339 -24.79 46.37 -7.80
C PRO A 339 -24.40 46.52 -6.33
N HIS A 340 -25.35 46.21 -5.44
CA HIS A 340 -25.22 46.38 -3.99
C HIS A 340 -24.18 45.46 -3.35
N ALA A 341 -23.64 45.92 -2.22
CA ALA A 341 -22.46 45.38 -1.54
C ALA A 341 -22.52 43.87 -1.21
N ALA A 342 -21.36 43.23 -1.31
CA ALA A 342 -21.14 41.88 -0.80
C ALA A 342 -21.38 41.81 0.72
N PRO A 343 -22.04 40.76 1.24
CA PRO A 343 -22.13 40.55 2.67
C PRO A 343 -20.81 39.99 3.20
N TRP A 344 -20.35 40.55 4.32
CA TRP A 344 -19.19 40.19 5.17
C TRP A 344 -17.86 40.93 4.96
N PRO A 345 -17.09 41.17 6.05
CA PRO A 345 -17.41 40.94 7.47
C PRO A 345 -17.87 42.22 8.20
N ARG A 346 -18.77 42.10 9.19
CA ARG A 346 -19.08 43.22 10.11
C ARG A 346 -18.29 43.06 11.42
N GLN A 347 -17.71 44.16 11.89
CA GLN A 347 -17.15 44.26 13.23
C GLN A 347 -18.28 44.28 14.28
N TRP A 348 -18.09 43.58 15.40
CA TRP A 348 -19.01 43.60 16.53
C TRP A 348 -18.53 44.60 17.58
N SER A 349 -19.37 45.58 17.93
CA SER A 349 -19.17 46.44 19.10
C SER A 349 -19.80 45.79 20.32
N LEU A 350 -19.03 45.66 21.40
CA LEU A 350 -19.54 45.21 22.70
C LEU A 350 -20.15 46.38 23.48
N LEU A 351 -21.27 46.12 24.16
CA LEU A 351 -21.87 46.99 25.18
C LEU A 351 -22.11 46.17 26.46
N PRO A 352 -22.14 46.82 27.64
CA PRO A 352 -21.91 46.16 28.93
C PRO A 352 -23.09 45.29 29.42
N PRO A 353 -22.84 44.40 30.40
CA PRO A 353 -23.82 43.40 30.83
C PRO A 353 -24.82 43.99 31.83
N ASP A 354 -26.10 43.65 31.69
CA ASP A 354 -27.00 43.57 32.83
C ASP A 354 -28.24 42.70 32.56
N ALA A 355 -28.82 42.19 33.66
CA ALA A 355 -30.15 41.57 33.78
C ALA A 355 -30.48 40.29 32.95
N THR A 356 -30.28 39.15 33.62
CA THR A 356 -31.20 37.97 33.62
C THR A 356 -31.59 37.30 32.29
N SER A 357 -30.97 36.14 32.04
CA SER A 357 -31.67 34.98 31.47
C SER A 357 -31.22 33.72 32.21
N MET A 358 -32.13 33.14 33.01
CA MET A 358 -31.88 31.86 33.67
C MET A 358 -31.77 30.75 32.62
N LEU A 359 -30.63 30.07 32.60
CA LEU A 359 -30.47 28.85 31.81
C LEU A 359 -31.29 27.71 32.46
N PRO A 360 -32.05 26.92 31.69
CA PRO A 360 -32.79 25.80 32.24
C PRO A 360 -31.83 24.71 32.74
N VAL A 361 -32.06 24.24 33.96
CA VAL A 361 -31.36 23.09 34.53
C VAL A 361 -31.77 21.83 33.77
N PRO A 362 -30.83 20.99 33.27
CA PRO A 362 -31.19 19.74 32.61
C PRO A 362 -31.83 18.76 33.61
N SER A 363 -32.95 18.15 33.21
CA SER A 363 -33.66 17.14 34.00
C SER A 363 -32.84 15.84 34.13
N ARG A 364 -33.09 15.10 35.22
CA ARG A 364 -32.36 13.88 35.60
C ARG A 364 -32.74 12.61 34.80
N ASP A 365 -32.96 12.71 33.49
CA ASP A 365 -33.42 11.57 32.67
C ASP A 365 -32.64 11.35 31.34
N VAL A 366 -31.40 11.84 31.27
CA VAL A 366 -30.53 11.69 30.08
C VAL A 366 -30.02 10.24 29.85
N PHE A 367 -30.36 9.28 30.71
CA PHE A 367 -29.96 7.87 30.63
C PHE A 367 -31.12 6.85 30.59
N GLN A 368 -32.35 7.27 30.27
CA GLN A 368 -33.41 6.31 29.95
C GLN A 368 -33.32 5.84 28.50
N ILE A 369 -32.82 4.62 28.30
CA ILE A 369 -32.95 3.90 27.02
C ILE A 369 -34.36 3.29 26.99
N PRO A 370 -35.23 3.63 26.01
CA PRO A 370 -36.50 2.93 25.86
C PRO A 370 -36.24 1.50 25.38
N GLU A 371 -36.60 0.52 26.20
CA GLU A 371 -36.50 -0.90 25.88
C GLU A 371 -37.46 -1.22 24.72
N GLN A 372 -36.93 -1.36 23.50
CA GLN A 372 -37.74 -1.76 22.35
C GLN A 372 -38.24 -3.18 22.55
N ALA A 373 -39.57 -3.34 22.60
CA ALA A 373 -40.21 -4.64 22.68
C ALA A 373 -39.72 -5.56 21.55
N HIS A 374 -39.15 -6.71 21.92
CA HIS A 374 -38.63 -7.68 20.97
C HIS A 374 -39.70 -8.11 19.97
N ALA A 375 -39.50 -7.78 18.69
CA ALA A 375 -40.26 -8.38 17.60
C ALA A 375 -40.04 -9.91 17.63
N ARG A 376 -41.12 -10.69 17.67
CA ARG A 376 -41.04 -12.16 17.64
C ARG A 376 -40.42 -12.62 16.32
N ILE A 377 -39.17 -13.08 16.36
CA ILE A 377 -38.50 -13.70 15.22
C ILE A 377 -39.11 -15.09 15.01
N ASN A 378 -40.04 -15.21 14.06
CA ASN A 378 -40.52 -16.51 13.58
C ASN A 378 -39.45 -17.16 12.69
N ALA A 379 -38.51 -17.88 13.30
CA ALA A 379 -37.53 -18.67 12.57
C ALA A 379 -38.15 -19.99 12.09
N LEU A 380 -38.38 -20.11 10.78
CA LEU A 380 -38.66 -21.39 10.12
C LEU A 380 -37.35 -22.18 10.05
N VAL A 381 -37.23 -23.24 10.85
CA VAL A 381 -36.10 -24.18 10.82
C VAL A 381 -36.47 -25.38 9.93
N PRO A 382 -35.80 -25.60 8.78
CA PRO A 382 -35.95 -26.83 8.03
C PRO A 382 -35.23 -27.96 8.77
N LEU A 383 -35.99 -28.96 9.23
CA LEU A 383 -35.39 -30.21 9.71
C LEU A 383 -34.94 -31.06 8.51
N PRO A 384 -33.73 -31.64 8.51
CA PRO A 384 -33.34 -32.58 7.48
C PRO A 384 -34.17 -33.86 7.60
N ARG A 385 -34.86 -34.24 6.51
CA ARG A 385 -35.48 -35.57 6.40
C ARG A 385 -34.38 -36.64 6.41
N GLN A 386 -34.51 -37.64 7.27
CA GLN A 386 -33.90 -38.94 7.01
C GLN A 386 -34.43 -39.46 5.67
N ALA A 387 -33.54 -39.94 4.82
CA ALA A 387 -33.91 -40.61 3.59
C ALA A 387 -34.21 -42.08 3.92
N ASP A 388 -35.47 -42.47 3.75
CA ASP A 388 -35.86 -43.87 3.53
C ASP A 388 -36.84 -43.92 2.36
N ALA A 389 -36.80 -45.03 1.62
CA ALA A 389 -37.32 -45.10 0.26
C ALA A 389 -38.82 -45.47 0.16
N SER A 390 -39.41 -45.06 -0.98
CA SER A 390 -40.43 -45.77 -1.78
C SER A 390 -41.75 -45.04 -2.11
N THR A 391 -42.06 -45.08 -3.42
CA THR A 391 -43.38 -45.06 -4.10
C THR A 391 -44.31 -43.82 -4.08
N ASN A 392 -44.78 -43.48 -5.30
CA ASN A 392 -46.04 -42.83 -5.73
C ASN A 392 -47.11 -42.54 -4.64
N ASP A 393 -47.89 -41.46 -4.69
CA ASP A 393 -48.70 -41.03 -5.85
C ASP A 393 -49.21 -39.56 -5.77
N ARG A 394 -50.08 -39.16 -6.71
CA ARG A 394 -50.63 -37.79 -6.92
C ARG A 394 -51.62 -37.30 -5.83
N ALA A 395 -51.60 -36.00 -5.51
CA ALA A 395 -52.73 -35.04 -5.57
C ALA A 395 -52.63 -33.83 -4.59
N GLY A 396 -53.12 -32.65 -5.03
CA GLY A 396 -53.81 -31.63 -4.20
C GLY A 396 -53.03 -30.82 -3.14
N PRO A 397 -53.09 -29.47 -3.14
CA PRO A 397 -52.55 -28.65 -2.06
C PRO A 397 -53.59 -28.33 -0.99
N ASP A 398 -53.38 -28.78 0.24
CA ASP A 398 -54.04 -28.19 1.41
C ASP A 398 -53.23 -28.47 2.69
N MET A 399 -52.82 -27.43 3.43
CA MET A 399 -52.42 -27.61 4.84
C MET A 399 -52.50 -26.31 5.63
N ALA A 400 -53.24 -26.39 6.74
CA ALA A 400 -53.49 -25.29 7.66
C ALA A 400 -52.26 -24.89 8.48
N LEU A 401 -52.11 -23.59 8.71
CA LEU A 401 -51.15 -23.05 9.69
C LEU A 401 -51.72 -23.20 11.10
N ARG A 402 -51.01 -23.92 11.98
CA ARG A 402 -51.34 -24.01 13.41
C ARG A 402 -50.36 -23.14 14.21
N GLN A 403 -50.89 -22.11 14.85
CA GLN A 403 -50.11 -21.13 15.63
C GLN A 403 -50.05 -21.56 17.11
N VAL A 404 -48.85 -21.63 17.69
CA VAL A 404 -48.66 -21.89 19.12
C VAL A 404 -47.89 -20.71 19.72
N ALA A 405 -48.44 -20.09 20.76
CA ALA A 405 -47.80 -19.04 21.53
C ALA A 405 -47.17 -19.64 22.79
N LEU A 406 -46.01 -19.11 23.17
CA LEU A 406 -45.37 -19.36 24.47
C LEU A 406 -45.22 -18.01 25.17
N ASP A 407 -45.83 -17.87 26.35
CA ASP A 407 -45.75 -16.68 27.17
C ASP A 407 -44.65 -16.79 28.22
N GLY A 408 -43.89 -15.72 28.40
CA GLY A 408 -42.85 -15.61 29.42
C GLY A 408 -43.36 -14.89 30.67
N GLY A 409 -43.30 -15.55 31.82
CA GLY A 409 -43.58 -14.96 33.13
C GLY A 409 -42.42 -15.21 34.10
N GLY A 410 -41.75 -14.15 34.55
CA GLY A 410 -40.65 -14.23 35.50
C GLY A 410 -41.11 -14.09 36.96
N LEU A 411 -40.37 -14.69 37.91
CA LEU A 411 -40.58 -14.45 39.33
C LEU A 411 -39.26 -14.55 40.12
N ARG A 412 -39.01 -13.53 40.96
CA ARG A 412 -37.86 -13.46 41.87
C ARG A 412 -38.08 -14.37 43.08
N ARG A 413 -37.02 -15.02 43.57
CA ARG A 413 -36.75 -15.15 45.03
C ARG A 413 -35.28 -15.49 45.31
N ARG A 414 -34.72 -14.86 46.34
CA ARG A 414 -33.47 -15.30 47.00
C ARG A 414 -33.80 -16.38 48.02
N LEU A 415 -32.84 -17.26 48.35
CA LEU A 415 -32.51 -17.73 49.71
C LEU A 415 -31.18 -18.51 49.72
N PHE A 416 -30.64 -18.79 50.91
CA PHE A 416 -29.27 -19.26 51.14
C PHE A 416 -29.08 -20.81 51.07
N ALA A 417 -27.84 -21.22 50.74
CA ALA A 417 -26.96 -22.33 51.22
C ALA A 417 -27.53 -23.52 52.07
N PRO A 418 -26.82 -24.69 52.24
CA PRO A 418 -25.37 -24.92 52.05
C PRO A 418 -24.87 -26.30 51.50
N VAL A 419 -23.56 -26.37 51.24
CA VAL A 419 -22.59 -27.51 51.39
C VAL A 419 -22.95 -28.92 50.88
N ALA A 420 -22.11 -29.43 49.96
CA ALA A 420 -21.55 -30.79 50.02
C ALA A 420 -20.15 -30.82 49.38
N GLN A 421 -19.13 -31.22 50.14
CA GLN A 421 -17.79 -31.55 49.63
C GLN A 421 -17.72 -33.05 49.30
N MET A 422 -17.06 -33.43 48.21
CA MET A 422 -16.47 -34.77 48.08
C MET A 422 -15.02 -34.65 47.59
N ALA A 423 -14.18 -35.56 48.11
CA ALA A 423 -12.73 -35.45 48.12
C ALA A 423 -12.05 -35.90 46.80
N PRO A 424 -10.81 -35.46 46.54
CA PRO A 424 -10.01 -35.98 45.42
C PRO A 424 -9.56 -37.43 45.66
N ALA A 425 -9.57 -38.24 44.61
CA ALA A 425 -8.95 -39.56 44.63
C ALA A 425 -7.42 -39.46 44.65
N ARG A 426 -6.77 -40.32 45.45
CA ARG A 426 -5.31 -40.44 45.51
C ARG A 426 -4.78 -41.08 44.22
N ILE A 427 -3.65 -40.60 43.74
CA ILE A 427 -2.71 -41.37 42.92
C ILE A 427 -1.50 -41.65 43.82
N ASP A 428 -1.33 -42.89 44.22
CA ASP A 428 -0.14 -43.32 44.96
C ASP A 428 1.00 -43.64 43.99
N ILE A 429 2.22 -43.39 44.49
CA ILE A 429 3.49 -43.57 43.79
C ILE A 429 3.82 -45.07 43.72
N LEU A 430 4.29 -45.54 42.56
CA LEU A 430 5.14 -46.73 42.51
C LEU A 430 6.29 -46.51 41.51
N ALA A 431 7.51 -46.58 42.03
CA ALA A 431 8.73 -46.50 41.23
C ALA A 431 9.20 -47.90 40.82
N ARG A 432 9.51 -48.07 39.54
CA ARG A 432 10.63 -48.86 39.00
C ARG A 432 10.80 -48.62 37.51
#